data_AF-A0A1H2RKI1-F1
#
_entry.id   AF-A0A1H2RKI1-F1
#
_cell.length_a   1.000
_cell.length_b   1.000
_cell.length_c   1.000
_cell.angle_alpha   90.00
_cell.angle_beta   90.00
_cell.angle_gamma   90.00
#
_symmetry.space_group_name_H-M   'P 1'
#
loop_
_entity.id
_entity.type
_entity.pdbx_description
1 polymer ?
#
loop_
_entity_poly.entity_id
_entity_poly.type
_entity_poly.pdbx_seq_one_letter_code
_entity_poly.pdbx_strand_id
1 'polypeptide(L)'
;MREAFKHTVSMEMMQAANGRLPANTESLIEAAHRSNEIAVLLPFYMYCFDARGWQEYTLFAEDSLPAVLNHAAYIALGAPALHADKKLKRYFYGAAAITPLPEDRQTAEDMKTWACRIFRQYQLLRQRTRPGDLRPSVRDRHANAWVAKTWKREASNGYYGREKYE
;
A
#
# COMPACT_ATOMS: atom_id res chain seq x y z
N MET A 1 -2.76 -14.30 2.93
CA MET A 1 -2.14 -12.96 3.02
C MET A 1 -1.57 -12.80 4.43
N ARG A 2 -0.39 -12.21 4.60
CA ARG A 2 0.21 -12.02 5.93
C ARG A 2 -0.53 -10.91 6.68
N GLU A 3 -0.82 -11.11 7.96
CA GLU A 3 -1.46 -10.11 8.82
C GLU A 3 -0.69 -8.78 8.86
N ALA A 4 0.65 -8.84 8.79
CA ALA A 4 1.49 -7.65 8.66
C ALA A 4 1.17 -6.82 7.40
N PHE A 5 0.82 -7.45 6.27
CA PHE A 5 0.45 -6.72 5.05
C PHE A 5 -0.90 -6.01 5.22
N LYS A 6 -1.90 -6.70 5.78
CA LYS A 6 -3.21 -6.10 6.08
C LYS A 6 -3.07 -4.91 7.01
N HIS A 7 -2.26 -5.05 8.07
CA HIS A 7 -1.97 -3.96 9.00
C HIS A 7 -1.30 -2.78 8.29
N THR A 8 -0.27 -3.00 7.46
CA THR A 8 0.36 -1.94 6.67
C THR A 8 -0.66 -1.24 5.78
N VAL A 9 -1.49 -1.98 5.04
CA VAL A 9 -2.52 -1.40 4.16
C VAL A 9 -3.52 -0.55 4.95
N SER A 10 -3.97 -1.03 6.10
CA SER A 10 -4.88 -0.26 6.98
C SER A 10 -4.24 1.04 7.46
N MET A 11 -2.99 0.99 7.93
CA MET A 11 -2.25 2.17 8.39
C MET A 11 -2.06 3.20 7.28
N GLU A 12 -1.64 2.79 6.08
CA GLU A 12 -1.49 3.70 4.94
C GLU A 12 -2.84 4.31 4.53
N MET A 13 -3.91 3.50 4.52
CA MET A 13 -5.24 4.00 4.15
C MET A 13 -5.76 5.01 5.17
N MET A 14 -5.60 4.75 6.47
CA MET A 14 -5.93 5.73 7.51
C MET A 14 -5.13 7.01 7.36
N GLN A 15 -3.83 6.92 7.05
CA GLN A 15 -3.00 8.09 6.83
C GLN A 15 -3.46 8.90 5.61
N ALA A 16 -3.73 8.25 4.48
CA ALA A 16 -4.23 8.89 3.26
C ALA A 16 -5.62 9.54 3.47
N ALA A 17 -6.44 8.97 4.35
CA ALA A 17 -7.73 9.49 4.74
C ALA A 17 -7.68 10.50 5.90
N ASN A 18 -6.50 11.05 6.23
CA ASN A 18 -6.32 12.00 7.35
C ASN A 18 -6.86 11.50 8.69
N GLY A 19 -6.72 10.21 8.95
CA GLY A 19 -7.15 9.54 10.19
C GLY A 19 -8.65 9.24 10.27
N ARG A 20 -9.44 9.54 9.23
CA ARG A 20 -10.89 9.28 9.22
C ARG A 20 -11.29 8.51 7.98
N LEU A 21 -11.47 7.20 8.14
CA LEU A 21 -11.99 6.36 7.07
C LEU A 21 -13.47 6.66 6.83
N PRO A 22 -13.90 6.81 5.56
CA PRO A 22 -15.30 6.82 5.21
C PRO A 22 -16.04 5.59 5.72
N ALA A 23 -17.30 5.77 6.12
CA ALA A 23 -18.08 4.76 6.83
C ALA A 23 -18.53 3.57 5.96
N ASN A 24 -18.59 3.76 4.64
CA ASN A 24 -19.04 2.74 3.70
C ASN A 24 -18.23 2.79 2.39
N THR A 25 -18.41 1.76 1.57
CA THR A 25 -17.68 1.56 0.31
C THR A 25 -17.91 2.71 -0.68
N GLU A 26 -19.15 3.20 -0.82
CA GLU A 26 -19.49 4.31 -1.72
C GLU A 26 -18.74 5.59 -1.35
N SER A 27 -18.80 6.00 -0.08
CA SER A 27 -18.09 7.19 0.40
C SER A 27 -16.57 7.04 0.30
N LEU A 28 -16.06 5.80 0.40
CA LEU A 28 -14.64 5.51 0.19
C LEU A 28 -14.23 5.64 -1.29
N ILE A 29 -15.10 5.24 -2.20
CA ILE A 29 -14.91 5.39 -3.65
C ILE A 29 -15.00 6.87 -4.05
N GLU A 30 -15.95 7.64 -3.52
CA GLU A 30 -15.99 9.09 -3.71
C GLU A 30 -14.70 9.76 -3.22
N ALA A 31 -14.17 9.32 -2.08
CA ALA A 31 -12.89 9.81 -1.58
C ALA A 31 -11.72 9.44 -2.52
N ALA A 32 -11.75 8.26 -3.12
CA ALA A 32 -10.77 7.83 -4.11
C ALA A 32 -10.82 8.67 -5.40
N HIS A 33 -12.01 9.07 -5.86
CA HIS A 33 -12.15 10.01 -6.97
C HIS A 33 -11.47 11.36 -6.70
N ARG A 34 -11.46 11.81 -5.45
CA ARG A 34 -10.86 13.10 -5.04
C ARG A 34 -9.39 12.98 -4.64
N SER A 35 -8.88 11.77 -4.40
CA SER A 35 -7.53 11.55 -3.88
C SER A 35 -6.88 10.32 -4.52
N ASN A 36 -5.87 10.58 -5.34
CA ASN A 36 -5.04 9.53 -5.91
C ASN A 36 -4.36 8.66 -4.85
N GLU A 37 -4.03 9.20 -3.67
CA GLU A 37 -3.44 8.42 -2.58
C GLU A 37 -4.41 7.36 -2.06
N ILE A 38 -5.69 7.71 -1.92
CA ILE A 38 -6.75 6.77 -1.54
C ILE A 38 -7.00 5.80 -2.69
N ALA A 39 -7.10 6.28 -3.94
CA ALA A 39 -7.37 5.45 -5.11
C ALA A 39 -6.34 4.33 -5.31
N VAL A 40 -5.04 4.60 -5.14
CA VAL A 40 -3.99 3.58 -5.32
C VAL A 40 -3.94 2.57 -4.17
N LEU A 41 -4.50 2.91 -3.00
CA LEU A 41 -4.61 2.04 -1.83
C LEU A 41 -5.90 1.21 -1.85
N LEU A 42 -6.95 1.75 -2.47
CA LEU A 42 -8.32 1.22 -2.42
C LEU A 42 -8.40 -0.27 -2.81
N PRO A 43 -7.82 -0.74 -3.93
CA PRO A 43 -7.92 -2.15 -4.31
C PRO A 43 -7.34 -3.08 -3.24
N PHE A 44 -6.20 -2.70 -2.65
CA PHE A 44 -5.54 -3.50 -1.62
C PHE A 44 -6.31 -3.49 -0.31
N TYR A 45 -6.86 -2.32 0.07
CA TYR A 45 -7.69 -2.19 1.26
C TYR A 45 -8.95 -3.05 1.15
N MET A 46 -9.67 -2.91 0.04
CA MET A 46 -10.86 -3.70 -0.24
C MET A 46 -10.55 -5.20 -0.29
N TYR A 47 -9.46 -5.63 -0.95
CA TYR A 47 -9.03 -7.02 -0.91
C TYR A 47 -8.78 -7.55 0.51
N CYS A 48 -8.22 -6.71 1.40
CA CYS A 48 -7.89 -7.13 2.77
C CYS A 48 -9.12 -7.24 3.68
N PHE A 49 -10.09 -6.33 3.51
CA PHE A 49 -11.16 -6.10 4.50
C PHE A 49 -12.59 -6.33 3.97
N ASP A 50 -12.82 -6.21 2.66
CA ASP A 50 -14.13 -6.43 2.04
C ASP A 50 -14.00 -6.90 0.57
N ALA A 51 -13.33 -8.03 0.37
CA ALA A 51 -13.02 -8.51 -0.98
C ALA A 51 -14.26 -8.92 -1.77
N ARG A 52 -15.32 -9.37 -1.08
CA ARG A 52 -16.57 -9.78 -1.70
C ARG A 52 -17.42 -8.55 -2.05
N GLY A 53 -17.60 -7.62 -1.11
CA GLY A 53 -18.34 -6.39 -1.37
C GLY A 53 -17.69 -5.57 -2.49
N TRP A 54 -16.37 -5.59 -2.60
CA TRP A 54 -15.67 -4.97 -3.74
C TRP A 54 -16.02 -5.57 -5.10
N GLN A 55 -16.08 -6.90 -5.20
CA GLN A 55 -16.44 -7.57 -6.46
C GLN A 55 -17.90 -7.30 -6.81
N GLU A 56 -18.80 -7.41 -5.84
CA GLU A 56 -20.22 -7.10 -6.04
C GLU A 56 -20.40 -5.64 -6.47
N TYR A 57 -19.76 -4.69 -5.78
CA TYR A 57 -19.81 -3.28 -6.14
C TYR A 57 -19.29 -3.03 -7.55
N THR A 58 -18.13 -3.59 -7.91
CA THR A 58 -17.55 -3.38 -9.25
C THR A 58 -18.43 -3.95 -10.37
N LEU A 59 -19.21 -5.00 -10.10
CA LEU A 59 -20.08 -5.62 -11.10
C LEU A 59 -21.38 -4.85 -11.34
N PHE A 60 -21.93 -4.21 -10.29
CA PHE A 60 -23.27 -3.64 -10.33
C PHE A 60 -23.31 -2.11 -10.25
N ALA A 61 -22.25 -1.46 -9.77
CA ALA A 61 -22.20 -0.01 -9.73
C ALA A 61 -21.91 0.56 -11.12
N GLU A 62 -22.49 1.72 -11.41
CA GLU A 62 -22.22 2.49 -12.64
C GLU A 62 -20.85 3.18 -12.60
N ASP A 63 -20.17 3.17 -11.46
CA ASP A 63 -18.86 3.78 -11.28
C ASP A 63 -17.75 2.97 -11.98
N SER A 64 -17.06 3.62 -12.91
CA SER A 64 -15.98 3.04 -13.70
C SER A 64 -14.65 2.91 -12.93
N LEU A 65 -14.42 3.69 -11.87
CA LEU A 65 -13.15 3.71 -11.15
C LEU A 65 -12.80 2.33 -10.54
N PRO A 66 -13.70 1.63 -9.83
CA PRO A 66 -13.44 0.28 -9.35
C PRO A 66 -12.95 -0.70 -10.43
N ALA A 67 -13.59 -0.69 -11.60
CA ALA A 67 -13.21 -1.57 -12.71
C ALA A 67 -11.80 -1.20 -13.22
N VAL A 68 -11.55 0.09 -13.47
CA VAL A 68 -10.24 0.60 -13.89
C VAL A 68 -9.15 0.23 -12.89
N LEU A 69 -9.40 0.37 -11.60
CA LEU A 69 -8.43 0.03 -10.56
C LEU A 69 -8.17 -1.47 -10.46
N ASN A 70 -9.17 -2.32 -10.70
CA ASN A 70 -8.98 -3.78 -10.79
C ASN A 70 -8.09 -4.17 -11.98
N HIS A 71 -8.36 -3.61 -13.15
CA HIS A 71 -7.53 -3.80 -14.35
C HIS A 71 -6.10 -3.29 -14.13
N ALA A 72 -5.95 -2.09 -13.59
CA ALA A 72 -4.65 -1.50 -13.28
C ALA A 72 -3.88 -2.33 -12.25
N ALA A 73 -4.54 -2.85 -11.21
CA ALA A 73 -3.93 -3.74 -10.23
C ALA A 73 -3.52 -5.08 -10.85
N TYR A 74 -4.33 -5.65 -11.73
CA TYR A 74 -3.97 -6.86 -12.48
C TYR A 74 -2.69 -6.64 -13.30
N ILE A 75 -2.62 -5.55 -14.09
CA ILE A 75 -1.45 -5.19 -14.90
C ILE A 75 -0.23 -4.97 -14.00
N ALA A 76 -0.37 -4.15 -12.95
CA ALA A 76 0.69 -3.81 -12.02
C ALA A 76 1.28 -5.07 -11.36
N LEU A 77 0.43 -5.96 -10.86
CA LEU A 77 0.86 -7.19 -10.18
C LEU A 77 1.34 -8.28 -11.15
N GLY A 78 0.96 -8.20 -12.42
CA GLY A 78 1.44 -9.05 -13.50
C GLY A 78 2.90 -8.78 -13.90
N ALA A 79 3.45 -7.63 -13.54
CA ALA A 79 4.82 -7.25 -13.88
C ALA A 79 5.86 -8.31 -13.40
N PRO A 80 6.75 -8.82 -14.28
CA PRO A 80 7.73 -9.87 -13.92
C PRO A 80 8.66 -9.48 -12.78
N ALA A 81 9.04 -8.20 -12.70
CA ALA A 81 9.87 -7.66 -11.63
C ALA A 81 9.18 -7.67 -10.25
N LEU A 82 7.86 -7.87 -10.21
CA LEU A 82 7.07 -7.88 -8.99
C LEU A 82 6.78 -9.32 -8.56
N HIS A 83 7.54 -9.81 -7.58
CA HIS A 83 7.23 -11.05 -6.84
C HIS A 83 6.03 -10.84 -5.91
N ALA A 84 4.87 -10.51 -6.48
CA ALA A 84 3.64 -10.32 -5.72
C ALA A 84 3.02 -11.64 -5.26
N ASP A 85 2.24 -11.57 -4.19
CA ASP A 85 1.53 -12.72 -3.62
C ASP A 85 0.60 -13.37 -4.65
N LYS A 86 0.68 -14.71 -4.78
CA LYS A 86 -0.09 -15.47 -5.79
C LYS A 86 -1.61 -15.33 -5.60
N LYS A 87 -2.10 -15.26 -4.35
CA LYS A 87 -3.54 -15.11 -4.08
C LYS A 87 -4.01 -13.72 -4.48
N LEU A 88 -3.20 -12.69 -4.21
CA LEU A 88 -3.49 -11.32 -4.62
C LEU A 88 -3.53 -11.17 -6.15
N LYS A 89 -2.52 -11.72 -6.86
CA LYS A 89 -2.49 -11.73 -8.32
C LYS A 89 -3.74 -12.39 -8.91
N ARG A 90 -4.09 -13.58 -8.39
CA ARG A 90 -5.25 -14.35 -8.86
C ARG A 90 -6.57 -13.62 -8.62
N TYR A 91 -6.70 -12.92 -7.50
CA TYR A 91 -7.90 -12.15 -7.19
C TYR A 91 -8.11 -11.03 -8.21
N PHE A 92 -7.11 -10.19 -8.46
CA PHE A 92 -7.27 -9.07 -9.40
C PHE A 92 -7.37 -9.52 -10.84
N TYR A 93 -6.73 -10.63 -11.22
CA TYR A 93 -7.00 -11.29 -12.50
C TYR A 93 -8.49 -11.65 -12.64
N GLY A 94 -9.07 -12.29 -11.63
CA GLY A 94 -10.50 -12.63 -11.64
C GLY A 94 -11.41 -11.40 -11.65
N ALA A 95 -11.12 -10.40 -10.83
CA ALA A 95 -11.90 -9.17 -10.75
C ALA A 95 -11.86 -8.36 -12.06
N ALA A 96 -10.71 -8.30 -12.73
CA ALA A 96 -10.55 -7.66 -14.03
C ALA A 96 -11.24 -8.46 -15.16
N ALA A 97 -11.22 -9.79 -15.10
CA ALA A 97 -11.82 -10.63 -16.14
C ALA A 97 -13.35 -10.57 -16.19
N ILE A 98 -14.01 -10.24 -15.07
CA ILE A 98 -15.47 -10.19 -14.97
C ILE A 98 -16.04 -8.77 -15.13
N THR A 99 -15.19 -7.75 -15.22
CA THR A 99 -15.61 -6.35 -15.33
C THR A 99 -15.14 -5.77 -16.66
N PRO A 100 -16.04 -5.23 -17.50
CA PRO A 100 -15.64 -4.61 -18.76
C PRO A 100 -14.75 -3.41 -18.46
N LEU A 101 -13.70 -3.23 -19.27
CA LEU A 101 -12.92 -2.00 -19.19
C LEU A 101 -13.75 -0.88 -19.84
N PRO A 102 -14.00 0.25 -19.14
CA PRO A 102 -14.75 1.35 -19.73
C PRO A 102 -14.02 1.87 -20.97
N GLU A 103 -14.70 1.89 -22.12
CA GLU A 103 -14.12 2.29 -23.41
C GLU A 103 -13.79 3.79 -23.46
N ASP A 104 -14.45 4.61 -22.62
CA ASP A 104 -14.26 6.05 -22.57
C ASP A 104 -13.89 6.57 -21.16
N ARG A 105 -12.91 7.49 -21.20
CA ARG A 105 -12.16 8.14 -20.12
C ARG A 105 -13.02 8.73 -18.99
N GLN A 106 -13.50 7.92 -18.06
CA GLN A 106 -14.23 8.41 -16.88
C GLN A 106 -13.40 8.50 -15.59
N THR A 107 -12.11 8.13 -15.63
CA THR A 107 -11.25 8.26 -14.44
C THR A 107 -10.18 9.33 -14.65
N ALA A 108 -9.63 9.85 -13.56
CA ALA A 108 -8.70 10.98 -13.57
C ALA A 108 -7.40 10.74 -14.37
N GLU A 109 -7.04 9.48 -14.63
CA GLU A 109 -5.79 9.11 -15.31
C GLU A 109 -6.00 7.96 -16.31
N ASP A 110 -5.06 7.79 -17.23
CA ASP A 110 -5.06 6.64 -18.13
C ASP A 110 -4.65 5.33 -17.42
N MET A 111 -4.98 4.19 -18.05
CA MET A 111 -4.71 2.85 -17.50
C MET A 111 -3.23 2.62 -17.17
N LYS A 112 -2.33 3.13 -18.02
CA LYS A 112 -0.89 2.95 -17.85
C LYS A 112 -0.40 3.68 -16.59
N THR A 113 -0.88 4.90 -16.38
CA THR A 113 -0.53 5.74 -15.24
C THR A 113 -1.08 5.12 -13.96
N TRP A 114 -2.33 4.65 -13.96
CA TRP A 114 -2.89 3.89 -12.84
C TRP A 114 -2.07 2.65 -12.50
N ALA A 115 -1.73 1.82 -13.49
CA ALA A 115 -0.94 0.62 -13.27
C ALA A 115 0.45 0.96 -12.70
N CYS A 116 1.12 2.01 -13.19
CA CYS A 116 2.39 2.47 -12.65
C CYS A 116 2.29 2.94 -11.20
N ARG A 117 1.24 3.68 -10.84
CA ARG A 117 1.03 4.16 -9.47
C ARG A 117 0.73 3.00 -8.52
N ILE A 118 -0.16 2.10 -8.90
CA ILE A 118 -0.50 0.91 -8.11
C ILE A 118 0.72 0.00 -7.94
N PHE A 119 1.54 -0.17 -8.98
CA PHE A 119 2.81 -0.90 -8.88
C PHE A 119 3.72 -0.31 -7.81
N ARG A 120 3.97 1.01 -7.85
CA ARG A 120 4.80 1.70 -6.86
C ARG A 120 4.21 1.58 -5.46
N GLN A 121 2.89 1.73 -5.32
CA GLN A 121 2.21 1.62 -4.04
C GLN A 121 2.36 0.21 -3.46
N TYR A 122 2.19 -0.84 -4.28
CA TYR A 122 2.39 -2.21 -3.85
C TYR A 122 3.83 -2.46 -3.37
N GLN A 123 4.83 -1.92 -4.07
CA GLN A 123 6.23 -2.02 -3.63
C GLN A 123 6.45 -1.36 -2.28
N LEU A 124 5.90 -0.16 -2.05
CA LEU A 124 6.00 0.55 -0.78
C LEU A 124 5.35 -0.24 0.35
N LEU A 125 4.13 -0.73 0.16
CA LEU A 125 3.43 -1.60 1.12
C LEU A 125 4.29 -2.82 1.45
N ARG A 126 4.85 -3.47 0.42
CA ARG A 126 5.71 -4.65 0.58
C ARG A 126 7.03 -4.38 1.29
N GLN A 127 7.59 -3.19 1.17
CA GLN A 127 8.80 -2.79 1.92
C GLN A 127 8.44 -2.60 3.39
N ARG A 128 7.39 -1.83 3.70
CA ARG A 128 6.93 -1.54 5.07
C ARG A 128 6.42 -2.77 5.83
N THR A 129 5.97 -3.81 5.11
CA THR A 129 5.58 -5.09 5.73
C THR A 129 6.80 -5.96 6.12
N ARG A 130 8.02 -5.67 5.66
CA ARG A 130 9.19 -6.51 6.00
C ARG A 130 9.58 -6.29 7.48
N PRO A 131 9.89 -7.37 8.22
CA PRO A 131 10.17 -7.30 9.67
C PRO A 131 11.38 -6.47 10.14
N GLY A 132 12.00 -5.66 9.29
CA GLY A 132 13.12 -4.77 9.64
C GLY A 132 12.75 -3.29 9.77
N ASP A 133 11.59 -2.86 9.25
CA ASP A 133 11.23 -1.44 9.07
C ASP A 133 10.11 -0.96 10.00
N LEU A 134 9.81 -1.69 11.08
CA LEU A 134 8.92 -1.22 12.16
C LEU A 134 9.62 -0.16 13.04
N ARG A 135 10.18 0.88 12.42
CA ARG A 135 10.39 2.17 13.09
C ARG A 135 9.40 3.16 12.48
N PRO A 136 8.59 3.87 13.28
CA PRO A 136 7.79 4.94 12.74
C PRO A 136 8.74 6.02 12.24
N SER A 137 8.86 6.17 10.92
CA SER A 137 9.47 7.37 10.34
C SER A 137 8.47 8.50 10.55
N VAL A 138 8.59 9.19 11.67
CA VAL A 138 7.97 10.50 11.86
C VAL A 138 8.59 11.38 10.79
N ARG A 139 7.79 11.75 9.79
CA ARG A 139 8.20 12.63 8.70
C ARG A 139 8.22 14.04 9.28
N ASP A 140 9.33 14.40 9.91
CA ASP A 140 9.56 15.76 10.38
C ASP A 140 9.66 16.68 9.15
N ARG A 141 8.73 17.63 9.00
CA ARG A 141 8.62 18.48 7.80
C ARG A 141 9.73 19.55 7.72
N HIS A 142 10.64 19.59 8.68
CA HIS A 142 11.72 20.59 8.71
C HIS A 142 13.05 19.99 9.19
N ALA A 143 13.74 19.20 8.37
CA ALA A 143 15.20 19.02 8.53
C ALA A 143 15.84 18.40 7.27
N ASN A 144 16.58 19.22 6.53
CA ASN A 144 17.61 18.75 5.60
C ASN A 144 18.80 18.18 6.39
N ALA A 145 18.67 16.98 6.98
CA ALA A 145 19.80 16.18 7.43
C ALA A 145 19.33 14.78 7.85
N TRP A 146 19.76 13.75 7.10
CA TRP A 146 19.66 12.36 7.54
C TRP A 146 20.69 12.11 8.64
N VAL A 147 20.32 12.34 9.91
CA VAL A 147 21.12 11.86 11.04
C VAL A 147 20.59 10.51 11.48
N ALA A 148 21.23 9.44 11.01
CA ALA A 148 20.99 8.11 11.52
C ALA A 148 21.46 8.02 12.99
N LYS A 149 20.53 8.09 13.95
CA LYS A 149 20.82 7.72 15.35
C LYS A 149 20.97 6.20 15.44
N THR A 150 22.21 5.74 15.29
CA THR A 150 22.64 4.40 15.70
C THR A 150 22.67 4.35 17.23
N TRP A 151 21.73 3.62 17.83
CA TRP A 151 21.90 3.18 19.22
C TRP A 151 22.98 2.10 19.20
N LYS A 152 24.20 2.44 19.64
CA LYS A 152 25.23 1.46 19.96
C LYS A 152 24.64 0.52 21.01
N ARG A 153 24.56 -0.77 20.66
CA ARG A 153 24.61 -1.84 21.68
C ARG A 153 25.98 -1.70 22.34
N GLU A 154 26.01 -1.27 23.59
CA GLU A 154 27.19 -1.45 24.43
C GLU A 154 27.35 -2.95 24.68
N ALA A 155 28.14 -3.58 23.83
CA ALA A 155 28.80 -4.83 24.11
C ALA A 155 30.29 -4.57 23.90
N SER A 156 30.96 -4.12 24.96
CA SER A 156 32.42 -4.07 25.03
C SER A 156 32.85 -4.40 26.45
N ASN A 157 32.98 -5.70 26.66
CA ASN A 157 33.80 -6.30 27.68
C ASN A 157 35.27 -5.90 27.41
N GLY A 158 35.98 -5.51 28.46
CA GLY A 158 37.45 -5.43 28.48
C GLY A 158 38.03 -4.04 28.29
N TYR A 159 38.66 -3.51 29.35
CA TYR A 159 40.01 -2.94 29.31
C TYR A 159 40.61 -2.88 30.71
N TYR A 160 41.76 -3.55 30.85
CA TYR A 160 42.91 -3.30 31.71
C TYR A 160 42.80 -2.21 32.79
N GLY A 161 42.87 -2.64 34.06
CA GLY A 161 43.49 -1.87 35.13
C GLY A 161 44.88 -2.45 35.41
N ARG A 162 45.90 -1.84 34.82
CA ARG A 162 47.30 -2.01 35.22
C ARG A 162 47.66 -0.80 36.08
N GLU A 163 48.59 -1.03 37.00
CA GLU A 163 49.46 -0.04 37.67
C GLU A 163 48.92 0.55 39.00
N LYS A 164 49.68 0.62 40.11
CA LYS A 164 51.13 0.63 40.28
C LYS A 164 51.55 0.67 41.78
N TYR A 165 52.75 0.13 42.02
CA TYR A 165 53.80 0.52 43.00
C TYR A 165 53.73 0.18 44.51
N GLU A 166 54.84 -0.46 44.90
CA GLU A 166 55.58 -0.53 46.18
C GLU A 166 54.99 -1.29 47.37
#